data_AF-A0A1Q4R2K3-F1
#
_entry.id   AF-A0A1Q4R2K3-F1
#
_cell.length_a   1.000
_cell.length_b   1.000
_cell.length_c   1.000
_cell.angle_alpha   90.00
_cell.angle_beta   90.00
_cell.angle_gamma   90.00
#
_symmetry.space_group_name_H-M   'P 1'
#
loop_
_entity.id
_entity.type
_entity.pdbx_description
1 polymer ?
#
loop_
_entity_poly.entity_id
_entity_poly.type
_entity_poly.pdbx_seq_one_letter_code
_entity_poly.pdbx_strand_id
1 'polypeptide(L)'
;MSTTLLADASIRLENALKHVNISEDAIERLKYPKTSLMVSIPVRMDNGSLQIFRGYRVRYDDTRGPGKGGVRYHPNVSLDEVQSLAFWMTFKCALLDLPFGGAKGGITVDPKALSKAELERLSRGYIEAIADSIGPDTDILAPDVYTNAMIMGWMMDHYSIMQRKIVPGVVTGKPLSMGGSQGRSTATATGAFHVVNTICAKLGRSPEKTTVAVQGFGNAGAEIAHQLANAGYRVVAVSDSRGGIYAEQGLDIPSIRRYKTENNSGIKAIYCKKTLCNIVEHKVLTNEELLTLDVDILIPAALENQITAANAHQVKAKLIFEVANGPLTSDADSILERHGTMVVPDILTNAGGVTVSHFEWVQNRNGFYWTAAEVHEKLKEKMIRETENVWELAHTKGISMRTAAYAHALNRLGAALDAKGTRNYFVGSSA
;
A
#
# COMPACT_ATOMS: atom_id res chain seq x y z
N MET A 1 -26.09 -0.68 -9.21
CA MET A 1 -25.08 -1.69 -9.59
C MET A 1 -23.79 -1.28 -8.90
N SER A 2 -23.06 -2.18 -8.24
CA SER A 2 -21.79 -1.79 -7.62
C SER A 2 -20.77 -1.46 -8.70
N THR A 3 -20.19 -0.27 -8.67
CA THR A 3 -18.95 0.01 -9.40
C THR A 3 -17.89 -0.97 -8.90
N THR A 4 -17.25 -1.69 -9.82
CA THR A 4 -16.11 -2.55 -9.46
C THR A 4 -14.90 -1.67 -9.16
N LEU A 5 -13.95 -2.17 -8.36
CA LEU A 5 -12.71 -1.43 -8.06
C LEU A 5 -11.94 -1.09 -9.35
N LEU A 6 -12.09 -1.92 -10.38
CA LEU A 6 -11.54 -1.67 -11.72
C LEU A 6 -12.21 -0.48 -12.43
N ALA A 7 -13.52 -0.26 -12.26
CA ALA A 7 -14.21 0.89 -12.85
C ALA A 7 -13.75 2.23 -12.23
N ASP A 8 -13.64 2.29 -10.90
CA ASP A 8 -13.06 3.45 -10.19
C ASP A 8 -11.59 3.67 -10.61
N ALA A 9 -10.83 2.60 -10.83
CA ALA A 9 -9.47 2.67 -11.35
C ALA A 9 -9.41 3.19 -12.80
N SER A 10 -10.37 2.81 -13.65
CA SER A 10 -10.48 3.28 -15.04
C SER A 10 -10.77 4.79 -15.13
N ILE A 11 -11.64 5.34 -14.28
CA ILE A 11 -11.92 6.80 -14.26
C ILE A 11 -10.63 7.60 -13.94
N ARG A 12 -9.86 7.13 -12.95
CA ARG A 12 -8.56 7.74 -12.59
C ARG A 12 -7.54 7.61 -13.72
N LEU A 13 -7.54 6.49 -14.44
CA LEU A 13 -6.70 6.25 -15.63
C LEU A 13 -7.06 7.19 -16.79
N GLU A 14 -8.34 7.29 -17.15
CA GLU A 14 -8.83 8.14 -18.24
C GLU A 14 -8.48 9.62 -18.05
N ASN A 15 -8.51 10.11 -16.81
CA ASN A 15 -8.06 11.46 -16.50
C ASN A 15 -6.55 11.62 -16.68
N ALA A 16 -5.74 10.66 -16.21
CA ALA A 16 -4.29 10.71 -16.39
C ALA A 16 -3.85 10.57 -17.86
N LEU A 17 -4.57 9.78 -18.67
CA LEU A 17 -4.32 9.60 -20.10
C LEU A 17 -4.37 10.91 -20.90
N LYS A 18 -5.21 11.87 -20.50
CA LYS A 18 -5.30 13.21 -21.12
C LYS A 18 -4.02 14.05 -20.96
N HIS A 19 -3.10 13.63 -20.09
CA HIS A 19 -1.91 14.40 -19.73
C HIS A 19 -0.59 13.74 -20.15
N VAL A 20 -0.63 12.57 -20.78
CA VAL A 20 0.54 11.81 -21.26
C VAL A 20 0.47 11.60 -22.77
N ASN A 21 1.62 11.36 -23.39
CA ASN A 21 1.69 10.92 -24.79
C ASN A 21 2.20 9.47 -24.79
N ILE A 22 1.29 8.51 -24.97
CA ILE A 22 1.57 7.08 -25.07
C ILE A 22 0.84 6.50 -26.28
N SER A 23 1.37 5.44 -26.89
CA SER A 23 0.76 4.87 -28.10
C SER A 23 -0.62 4.24 -27.87
N GLU A 24 -1.41 4.14 -28.94
CA GLU A 24 -2.68 3.38 -28.95
C GLU A 24 -2.45 1.92 -28.49
N ASP A 25 -1.35 1.30 -28.92
CA ASP A 25 -0.99 -0.07 -28.55
C ASP A 25 -0.70 -0.21 -27.05
N ALA A 26 -0.05 0.80 -26.45
CA ALA A 26 0.19 0.85 -25.01
C ALA A 26 -1.11 1.01 -24.22
N ILE A 27 -2.03 1.87 -24.68
CA ILE A 27 -3.37 2.04 -24.10
C ILE A 27 -4.16 0.74 -24.18
N GLU A 28 -4.19 0.09 -25.34
CA GLU A 28 -4.92 -1.15 -25.57
C GLU A 28 -4.41 -2.28 -24.66
N ARG A 29 -3.08 -2.42 -24.55
CA ARG A 29 -2.46 -3.41 -23.66
C ARG A 29 -2.75 -3.17 -22.18
N LEU A 30 -2.86 -1.91 -21.75
CA LEU A 30 -3.17 -1.56 -20.35
C LEU A 30 -4.63 -1.83 -19.94
N LYS A 31 -5.51 -2.24 -20.87
CA LYS A 31 -6.89 -2.66 -20.55
C LYS A 31 -6.99 -4.07 -20.00
N TYR A 32 -6.01 -4.94 -20.27
CA TYR A 32 -6.12 -6.38 -20.04
C TYR A 32 -4.99 -6.93 -19.14
N PRO A 33 -5.31 -7.73 -18.11
CA PRO A 33 -4.29 -8.42 -17.34
C PRO A 33 -3.62 -9.52 -18.16
N LYS A 34 -2.28 -9.57 -18.18
CA LYS A 34 -1.50 -10.58 -18.91
C LYS A 34 -1.81 -12.01 -18.50
N THR A 35 -2.10 -12.27 -17.22
CA THR A 35 -2.49 -13.60 -16.74
C THR A 35 -3.41 -13.49 -15.54
N SER A 36 -4.53 -14.21 -15.56
CA SER A 36 -5.47 -14.33 -14.44
C SER A 36 -5.71 -15.82 -14.14
N LEU A 37 -5.11 -16.31 -13.06
CA LEU A 37 -5.17 -17.70 -12.64
C LEU A 37 -6.13 -17.87 -11.45
N MET A 38 -6.99 -18.88 -11.50
CA MET A 38 -7.81 -19.35 -10.38
C MET A 38 -7.48 -20.83 -10.13
N VAL A 39 -7.30 -21.20 -8.86
CA VAL A 39 -6.89 -22.54 -8.44
C VAL A 39 -7.78 -23.11 -7.33
N SER A 40 -7.90 -24.43 -7.30
CA SER A 40 -8.52 -25.18 -6.21
C SER A 40 -7.42 -25.70 -5.28
N ILE A 41 -7.52 -25.41 -3.98
CA ILE A 41 -6.52 -25.78 -2.97
C ILE A 41 -7.17 -26.79 -2.02
N PRO A 42 -6.96 -28.11 -2.20
CA PRO A 42 -7.47 -29.13 -1.30
C PRO A 42 -6.66 -29.14 0.01
N VAL A 43 -7.33 -28.97 1.15
CA VAL A 43 -6.72 -29.01 2.48
C VAL A 43 -7.44 -30.04 3.34
N ARG A 44 -6.67 -30.97 3.90
CA ARG A 44 -7.14 -31.86 4.97
C ARG A 44 -7.22 -31.03 6.26
N MET A 45 -8.41 -30.93 6.83
CA MET A 45 -8.68 -30.20 8.08
C MET A 45 -8.23 -31.05 9.28
N ASP A 46 -8.05 -30.43 10.45
CA ASP A 46 -7.57 -31.12 11.66
C ASP A 46 -8.58 -32.19 12.16
N ASN A 47 -9.85 -32.05 11.82
CA ASN A 47 -10.90 -33.06 12.07
C ASN A 47 -10.95 -34.18 11.00
N GLY A 48 -10.01 -34.22 10.06
CA GLY A 48 -9.94 -35.22 8.98
C GLY A 48 -10.84 -34.96 7.77
N SER A 49 -11.74 -33.96 7.81
CA SER A 49 -12.53 -33.57 6.63
C SER A 49 -11.67 -32.95 5.53
N LEU A 50 -12.14 -32.99 4.28
CA LEU A 50 -11.51 -32.32 3.15
C LEU A 50 -12.26 -31.03 2.83
N GLN A 51 -11.55 -29.90 2.84
CA GLN A 51 -12.08 -28.61 2.39
C GLN A 51 -11.28 -28.14 1.17
N ILE A 52 -11.97 -27.58 0.17
CA ILE A 52 -11.33 -27.02 -1.03
C ILE A 52 -11.49 -25.50 -0.97
N PHE A 53 -10.36 -24.80 -0.94
CA PHE A 53 -10.33 -23.33 -0.96
C PHE A 53 -10.10 -22.82 -2.38
N ARG A 54 -10.60 -21.63 -2.70
CA ARG A 54 -10.33 -20.95 -3.97
C ARG A 54 -9.16 -19.99 -3.78
N GLY A 55 -8.11 -20.20 -4.57
CA GLY A 55 -6.97 -19.28 -4.69
C GLY A 55 -6.99 -18.54 -6.02
N TYR A 56 -6.39 -17.36 -6.06
CA TYR A 56 -6.23 -16.56 -7.28
C TYR A 56 -4.82 -15.98 -7.34
N ARG A 57 -4.24 -15.91 -8.54
CA ARG A 57 -3.03 -15.13 -8.82
C ARG A 57 -3.19 -14.40 -10.15
N VAL A 58 -3.07 -13.08 -10.12
CA VAL A 58 -3.13 -12.22 -11.29
C VAL A 58 -1.78 -11.54 -11.47
N ARG A 59 -1.22 -11.61 -12.67
CA ARG A 59 -0.11 -10.77 -13.13
C ARG A 59 -0.68 -9.85 -14.20
N TYR A 60 -0.78 -8.56 -13.88
CA TYR A 60 -1.48 -7.60 -14.72
C TYR A 60 -0.58 -7.16 -15.88
N ASP A 61 0.61 -6.66 -15.58
CA ASP A 61 1.66 -6.37 -16.56
C ASP A 61 3.02 -6.85 -16.02
N ASP A 62 3.93 -7.16 -16.92
CA ASP A 62 5.33 -7.49 -16.64
C ASP A 62 6.32 -6.80 -17.61
N THR A 63 5.90 -5.68 -18.20
CA THR A 63 6.67 -4.97 -19.23
C THR A 63 7.96 -4.38 -18.67
N ARG A 64 7.94 -3.93 -17.41
CA ARG A 64 9.09 -3.34 -16.70
C ARG A 64 9.87 -4.33 -15.84
N GLY A 65 9.52 -5.62 -15.86
CA GLY A 65 10.13 -6.67 -15.03
C GLY A 65 9.09 -7.59 -14.39
N PRO A 66 9.50 -8.51 -13.50
CA PRO A 66 8.61 -9.52 -12.93
C PRO A 66 7.41 -8.91 -12.19
N GLY A 67 6.32 -9.68 -12.11
CA GLY A 67 5.15 -9.30 -11.34
C GLY A 67 5.50 -9.05 -9.86
N LYS A 68 4.91 -8.03 -9.25
CA LYS A 68 5.07 -7.77 -7.82
C LYS A 68 3.74 -7.51 -7.14
N GLY A 69 3.46 -8.30 -6.11
CA GLY A 69 2.45 -7.94 -5.11
C GLY A 69 1.98 -9.08 -4.22
N GLY A 70 1.26 -8.68 -3.17
CA GLY A 70 0.96 -9.53 -2.01
C GLY A 70 -0.11 -10.59 -2.23
N VAL A 71 -0.25 -11.45 -1.22
CA VAL A 71 -1.29 -12.49 -1.13
C VAL A 71 -2.24 -12.15 0.01
N ARG A 72 -3.52 -11.94 -0.28
CA ARG A 72 -4.57 -11.58 0.68
C ARG A 72 -5.37 -12.81 1.11
N TYR A 73 -5.54 -13.01 2.42
CA TYR A 73 -6.48 -14.02 2.95
C TYR A 73 -7.71 -13.28 3.49
N HIS A 74 -8.87 -13.43 2.86
CA HIS A 74 -10.10 -12.77 3.31
C HIS A 74 -11.34 -13.54 2.80
N PRO A 75 -12.46 -13.62 3.56
CA PRO A 75 -13.65 -14.36 3.13
C PRO A 75 -14.29 -13.80 1.86
N ASN A 76 -14.05 -12.52 1.53
CA ASN A 76 -14.63 -11.86 0.36
C ASN A 76 -13.69 -11.81 -0.87
N VAL A 77 -12.48 -12.42 -0.81
CA VAL A 77 -11.55 -12.37 -1.97
C VAL A 77 -12.21 -12.95 -3.21
N SER A 78 -12.21 -12.15 -4.28
CA SER A 78 -12.69 -12.51 -5.61
C SER A 78 -11.64 -12.24 -6.68
N LEU A 79 -11.82 -12.81 -7.88
CA LEU A 79 -10.90 -12.59 -9.00
C LEU A 79 -10.85 -11.10 -9.43
N ASP A 80 -12.00 -10.42 -9.47
CA ASP A 80 -12.14 -9.01 -9.85
C ASP A 80 -11.40 -8.06 -8.87
N GLU A 81 -11.50 -8.32 -7.56
CA GLU A 81 -10.72 -7.63 -6.53
C GLU A 81 -9.21 -7.83 -6.76
N VAL A 82 -8.79 -9.08 -6.98
CA VAL A 82 -7.36 -9.42 -7.19
C VAL A 82 -6.84 -8.80 -8.49
N GLN A 83 -7.65 -8.74 -9.56
CA GLN A 83 -7.31 -8.05 -10.82
C GLN A 83 -7.14 -6.54 -10.60
N SER A 84 -8.08 -5.90 -9.91
CA SER A 84 -8.04 -4.46 -9.58
C SER A 84 -6.83 -4.09 -8.73
N LEU A 85 -6.51 -4.92 -7.72
CA LEU A 85 -5.34 -4.74 -6.88
C LEU A 85 -4.02 -4.99 -7.64
N ALA A 86 -4.00 -5.93 -8.61
CA ALA A 86 -2.84 -6.17 -9.46
C ALA A 86 -2.60 -5.02 -10.46
N PHE A 87 -3.66 -4.42 -11.00
CA PHE A 87 -3.60 -3.19 -11.80
C PHE A 87 -2.93 -2.07 -11.00
N TRP A 88 -3.40 -1.74 -9.80
CA TRP A 88 -2.77 -0.69 -8.98
C TRP A 88 -1.31 -0.99 -8.60
N MET A 89 -0.93 -2.25 -8.43
CA MET A 89 0.48 -2.61 -8.24
C MET A 89 1.35 -2.26 -9.45
N THR A 90 0.84 -2.35 -10.68
CA THR A 90 1.56 -1.92 -11.90
C THR A 90 1.92 -0.43 -11.82
N PHE A 91 0.93 0.43 -11.52
CA PHE A 91 1.14 1.88 -11.42
C PHE A 91 2.02 2.24 -10.23
N LYS A 92 1.82 1.60 -9.07
CA LYS A 92 2.65 1.82 -7.87
C LYS A 92 4.12 1.46 -8.12
N CYS A 93 4.41 0.36 -8.81
CA CYS A 93 5.77 -0.02 -9.19
C CYS A 93 6.39 0.91 -10.25
N ALA A 94 5.62 1.37 -11.24
CA ALA A 94 6.09 2.32 -12.24
C ALA A 94 6.34 3.73 -11.67
N LEU A 95 5.44 4.24 -10.80
CA LEU A 95 5.60 5.51 -10.10
C LEU A 95 6.87 5.52 -9.25
N LEU A 96 7.16 4.41 -8.57
CA LEU A 96 8.37 4.26 -7.76
C LEU A 96 9.58 3.83 -8.58
N ASP A 97 9.54 3.84 -9.93
CA ASP A 97 10.65 3.40 -10.79
C ASP A 97 11.30 2.09 -10.29
N LEU A 98 10.45 1.10 -10.00
CA LEU A 98 10.89 -0.24 -9.63
C LEU A 98 10.97 -1.10 -10.90
N PRO A 99 11.92 -2.04 -11.00
CA PRO A 99 12.05 -2.97 -12.12
C PRO A 99 11.02 -4.12 -12.01
N PHE A 100 9.75 -3.76 -11.79
CA PHE A 100 8.64 -4.67 -11.55
C PHE A 100 7.41 -4.26 -12.34
N GLY A 101 6.65 -5.25 -12.78
CA GLY A 101 5.25 -5.10 -13.16
C GLY A 101 4.30 -5.30 -11.97
N GLY A 102 3.00 -5.29 -12.23
CA GLY A 102 1.97 -5.45 -11.19
C GLY A 102 1.45 -6.88 -11.08
N ALA A 103 1.37 -7.39 -9.85
CA ALA A 103 0.70 -8.66 -9.57
C ALA A 103 -0.05 -8.61 -8.23
N LYS A 104 -0.98 -9.55 -8.03
CA LYS A 104 -1.65 -9.77 -6.76
C LYS A 104 -2.13 -11.22 -6.68
N GLY A 105 -2.30 -11.73 -5.47
CA GLY A 105 -3.01 -12.98 -5.26
C GLY A 105 -3.87 -12.93 -4.02
N GLY A 106 -4.65 -13.98 -3.80
CA GLY A 106 -5.39 -14.16 -2.57
C GLY A 106 -6.12 -15.49 -2.50
N ILE A 107 -6.69 -15.77 -1.33
CA ILE A 107 -7.47 -16.96 -1.05
C ILE A 107 -8.78 -16.52 -0.41
N THR A 108 -9.90 -17.06 -0.89
CA THR A 108 -11.22 -16.89 -0.28
C THR A 108 -11.29 -17.71 1.01
N VAL A 109 -10.94 -17.10 2.15
CA VAL A 109 -10.85 -17.77 3.46
C VAL A 109 -10.97 -16.79 4.63
N ASP A 110 -11.63 -17.17 5.72
CA ASP A 110 -11.41 -16.53 7.03
C ASP A 110 -10.27 -17.26 7.76
N PRO A 111 -9.07 -16.65 7.88
CA PRO A 111 -7.94 -17.29 8.54
C PRO A 111 -8.11 -17.40 10.06
N LYS A 112 -9.13 -16.78 10.68
CA LYS A 112 -9.46 -16.95 12.10
C LYS A 112 -10.25 -18.24 12.37
N ALA A 113 -10.91 -18.78 11.36
CA ALA A 113 -11.62 -20.05 11.43
C ALA A 113 -10.70 -21.27 11.27
N LEU A 114 -9.42 -21.05 10.95
CA LEU A 114 -8.41 -22.09 10.76
C LEU A 114 -7.47 -22.21 11.95
N SER A 115 -7.06 -23.44 12.25
CA SER A 115 -5.90 -23.70 13.10
C SER A 115 -4.61 -23.20 12.43
N LYS A 116 -3.54 -23.02 13.23
CA LYS A 116 -2.22 -22.67 12.68
C LYS A 116 -1.70 -23.73 11.70
N ALA A 117 -2.01 -25.01 11.96
CA ALA A 117 -1.58 -26.11 11.12
C ALA A 117 -2.40 -26.19 9.82
N GLU A 118 -3.70 -25.92 9.87
CA GLU A 118 -4.55 -25.77 8.68
C GLU A 118 -4.11 -24.59 7.81
N LEU A 119 -3.78 -23.45 8.44
CA LEU A 119 -3.29 -22.26 7.76
C LEU A 119 -1.93 -22.48 7.08
N GLU A 120 -1.03 -23.25 7.70
CA GLU A 120 0.23 -23.67 7.06
C GLU A 120 -0.05 -24.59 5.86
N ARG A 121 -0.87 -25.64 6.04
CA ARG A 121 -1.22 -26.56 4.94
C ARG A 121 -1.87 -25.83 3.75
N LEU A 122 -2.78 -24.91 4.02
CA LEU A 122 -3.39 -24.03 3.00
C LEU A 122 -2.34 -23.17 2.28
N SER A 123 -1.42 -22.56 3.03
CA SER A 123 -0.37 -21.70 2.47
C SER A 123 0.62 -22.47 1.59
N ARG A 124 0.93 -23.73 1.95
CA ARG A 124 1.77 -24.64 1.16
C ARG A 124 1.05 -25.10 -0.11
N GLY A 125 -0.18 -25.62 0.02
CA GLY A 125 -0.99 -26.06 -1.13
C GLY A 125 -1.31 -24.93 -2.13
N TYR A 126 -1.41 -23.67 -1.66
CA TYR A 126 -1.52 -22.52 -2.55
C TYR A 126 -0.26 -22.33 -3.42
N ILE A 127 0.93 -22.49 -2.84
CA ILE A 127 2.20 -22.41 -3.59
C ILE A 127 2.35 -23.56 -4.57
N GLU A 128 2.00 -24.78 -4.16
CA GLU A 128 1.97 -25.95 -5.06
C GLU A 128 1.09 -25.66 -6.29
N ALA A 129 -0.11 -25.11 -6.09
CA ALA A 129 -1.06 -24.80 -7.14
C ALA A 129 -0.66 -23.65 -8.09
N ILE A 130 0.29 -22.79 -7.72
CA ILE A 130 0.72 -21.64 -8.55
C ILE A 130 2.20 -21.66 -8.94
N ALA A 131 2.95 -22.71 -8.59
CA ALA A 131 4.42 -22.73 -8.68
C ALA A 131 4.96 -22.35 -10.07
N ASP A 132 4.33 -22.84 -11.14
CA ASP A 132 4.72 -22.57 -12.53
C ASP A 132 4.51 -21.11 -12.96
N SER A 133 3.69 -20.35 -12.24
CA SER A 133 3.38 -18.95 -12.53
C SER A 133 4.24 -17.94 -11.77
N ILE A 134 5.01 -18.39 -10.78
CA ILE A 134 5.78 -17.54 -9.85
C ILE A 134 7.29 -17.80 -9.92
N GLY A 135 8.08 -16.89 -9.37
CA GLY A 135 9.54 -17.02 -9.38
C GLY A 135 10.26 -15.69 -9.20
N PRO A 136 11.53 -15.69 -8.77
CA PRO A 136 12.32 -14.47 -8.52
C PRO A 136 12.51 -13.59 -9.77
N ASP A 137 12.31 -14.14 -10.96
CA ASP A 137 12.41 -13.48 -12.28
C ASP A 137 11.07 -13.42 -13.03
N THR A 138 9.97 -13.91 -12.41
CA THR A 138 8.66 -14.07 -13.06
C THR A 138 7.53 -13.34 -12.32
N ASP A 139 7.34 -13.65 -11.03
CA ASP A 139 6.33 -13.03 -10.17
C ASP A 139 6.65 -13.29 -8.69
N ILE A 140 6.70 -12.23 -7.89
CA ILE A 140 7.31 -12.19 -6.56
C ILE A 140 6.28 -11.79 -5.50
N LEU A 141 6.02 -12.71 -4.58
CA LEU A 141 4.97 -12.59 -3.56
C LEU A 141 5.34 -11.62 -2.41
N ALA A 142 4.35 -11.28 -1.58
CA ALA A 142 4.49 -10.44 -0.39
C ALA A 142 3.30 -10.66 0.58
N PRO A 143 3.36 -10.15 1.82
CA PRO A 143 2.19 -10.03 2.67
C PRO A 143 1.15 -9.06 2.08
N ASP A 144 -0.10 -9.27 2.46
CA ASP A 144 -1.23 -8.35 2.33
C ASP A 144 -2.18 -8.58 3.53
N VAL A 145 -3.47 -8.26 3.42
CA VAL A 145 -4.44 -8.44 4.52
C VAL A 145 -4.48 -9.91 4.98
N TYR A 146 -4.33 -10.06 6.31
CA TYR A 146 -4.24 -11.31 7.06
C TYR A 146 -3.14 -12.30 6.64
N THR A 147 -2.12 -11.87 5.87
CA THR A 147 -0.86 -12.61 5.74
C THR A 147 0.30 -11.85 6.39
N ASN A 148 1.39 -12.56 6.72
CA ASN A 148 2.50 -12.03 7.52
C ASN A 148 3.81 -12.76 7.21
N ALA A 149 4.90 -12.37 7.90
CA ALA A 149 6.21 -12.94 7.70
C ALA A 149 6.29 -14.46 7.91
N MET A 150 5.52 -15.05 8.82
CA MET A 150 5.50 -16.51 9.01
C MET A 150 4.94 -17.22 7.77
N ILE A 151 3.82 -16.71 7.23
CA ILE A 151 3.20 -17.25 6.01
C ILE A 151 4.14 -17.07 4.81
N MET A 152 4.84 -15.94 4.71
CA MET A 152 5.87 -15.73 3.69
C MET A 152 7.05 -16.72 3.82
N GLY A 153 7.43 -17.08 5.05
CA GLY A 153 8.40 -18.13 5.33
C GLY A 153 7.95 -19.49 4.83
N TRP A 154 6.72 -19.93 5.19
CA TRP A 154 6.13 -21.18 4.69
C TRP A 154 6.04 -21.23 3.16
N MET A 155 5.68 -20.12 2.52
CA MET A 155 5.59 -20.03 1.06
C MET A 155 6.96 -20.15 0.38
N MET A 156 7.98 -19.46 0.89
CA MET A 156 9.35 -19.52 0.38
C MET A 156 9.98 -20.91 0.60
N ASP A 157 9.74 -21.51 1.77
CA ASP A 157 10.20 -22.85 2.11
C ASP A 157 9.61 -23.90 1.17
N HIS A 158 8.28 -23.90 0.99
CA HIS A 158 7.61 -24.86 0.12
C HIS A 158 8.03 -24.72 -1.35
N TYR A 159 8.13 -23.48 -1.86
CA TYR A 159 8.65 -23.24 -3.21
C TYR A 159 10.10 -23.72 -3.36
N SER A 160 10.95 -23.51 -2.35
CA SER A 160 12.35 -23.96 -2.36
C SER A 160 12.47 -25.49 -2.38
N ILE A 161 11.57 -26.20 -1.67
CA ILE A 161 11.48 -27.66 -1.71
C ILE A 161 11.11 -28.15 -3.13
N MET A 162 10.08 -27.56 -3.75
CA MET A 162 9.67 -27.90 -5.12
C MET A 162 10.78 -27.66 -6.14
N GLN A 163 11.49 -26.53 -6.03
CA GLN A 163 12.62 -26.18 -6.90
C GLN A 163 13.94 -26.89 -6.55
N ARG A 164 13.95 -27.71 -5.49
CA ARG A 164 15.13 -28.44 -4.96
C ARG A 164 16.36 -27.56 -4.69
N LYS A 165 16.12 -26.27 -4.39
CA LYS A 165 17.15 -25.27 -4.07
C LYS A 165 16.53 -24.13 -3.26
N ILE A 166 17.30 -23.48 -2.41
CA ILE A 166 16.82 -22.33 -1.64
C ILE A 166 16.61 -21.14 -2.58
N VAL A 167 15.36 -20.66 -2.72
CA VAL A 167 15.01 -19.52 -3.59
C VAL A 167 14.39 -18.39 -2.76
N PRO A 168 15.18 -17.61 -2.02
CA PRO A 168 14.63 -16.66 -1.06
C PRO A 168 14.03 -15.42 -1.75
N GLY A 169 14.38 -15.17 -3.02
CA GLY A 169 13.84 -14.07 -3.83
C GLY A 169 12.43 -14.29 -4.41
N VAL A 170 11.81 -15.46 -4.26
CA VAL A 170 10.43 -15.72 -4.74
C VAL A 170 9.36 -14.98 -3.95
N VAL A 171 9.66 -14.65 -2.69
CA VAL A 171 8.76 -13.99 -1.74
C VAL A 171 9.54 -12.86 -1.04
N THR A 172 8.83 -11.77 -0.72
CA THR A 172 9.35 -10.65 0.09
C THR A 172 8.51 -10.50 1.37
N GLY A 173 8.98 -9.73 2.35
CA GLY A 173 8.34 -9.64 3.67
C GLY A 173 8.55 -10.89 4.53
N LYS A 174 9.65 -11.61 4.31
CA LYS A 174 10.03 -12.85 5.03
C LYS A 174 10.52 -12.55 6.46
N PRO A 175 10.66 -13.57 7.33
CA PRO A 175 11.40 -13.42 8.60
C PRO A 175 12.86 -13.06 8.32
N LEU A 176 13.49 -12.26 9.18
CA LEU A 176 14.90 -11.84 9.00
C LEU A 176 15.85 -13.05 8.86
N SER A 177 15.61 -14.11 9.63
CA SER A 177 16.34 -15.40 9.58
C SER A 177 16.19 -16.18 8.26
N MET A 178 15.27 -15.78 7.38
CA MET A 178 15.05 -16.39 6.05
C MET A 178 15.27 -15.39 4.91
N GLY A 179 16.08 -14.36 5.13
CA GLY A 179 16.37 -13.33 4.14
C GLY A 179 15.33 -12.20 4.06
N GLY A 180 14.59 -11.93 5.14
CA GLY A 180 13.81 -10.70 5.27
C GLY A 180 14.69 -9.45 5.37
N SER A 181 14.24 -8.31 4.85
CA SER A 181 14.97 -7.04 4.98
C SER A 181 14.72 -6.36 6.32
N GLN A 182 15.76 -5.78 6.92
CA GLN A 182 15.60 -4.81 8.01
C GLN A 182 14.75 -3.61 7.53
N GLY A 183 14.12 -2.89 8.46
CA GLY A 183 13.25 -1.74 8.17
C GLY A 183 11.89 -2.07 7.51
N ARG A 184 11.65 -3.32 7.07
CA ARG A 184 10.45 -3.66 6.28
C ARG A 184 9.11 -3.47 7.02
N SER A 185 9.10 -3.56 8.35
CA SER A 185 7.91 -3.37 9.19
C SER A 185 7.45 -1.90 9.25
N THR A 186 8.38 -0.96 9.33
CA THR A 186 8.11 0.49 9.43
C THR A 186 8.06 1.17 8.06
N ALA A 187 8.63 0.55 7.02
CA ALA A 187 8.81 1.09 5.66
C ALA A 187 7.63 1.88 5.07
N THR A 188 6.38 1.43 5.21
CA THR A 188 5.21 2.16 4.72
C THR A 188 5.02 3.51 5.42
N ALA A 189 5.17 3.53 6.75
CA ALA A 189 5.06 4.75 7.55
C ALA A 189 6.25 5.68 7.34
N THR A 190 7.47 5.14 7.29
CA THR A 190 8.69 5.91 6.99
C THR A 190 8.63 6.52 5.58
N GLY A 191 8.15 5.78 4.59
CA GLY A 191 7.94 6.32 3.24
C GLY A 191 6.93 7.46 3.23
N ALA A 192 5.78 7.27 3.87
CA ALA A 192 4.75 8.31 3.99
C ALA A 192 5.24 9.55 4.77
N PHE A 193 6.04 9.38 5.82
CA PHE A 193 6.69 10.47 6.54
C PHE A 193 7.60 11.32 5.64
N HIS A 194 8.39 10.69 4.77
CA HIS A 194 9.19 11.42 3.78
C HIS A 194 8.31 12.19 2.78
N VAL A 195 7.23 11.56 2.27
CA VAL A 195 6.26 12.22 1.38
C VAL A 195 5.63 13.45 2.05
N VAL A 196 5.16 13.32 3.30
CA VAL A 196 4.60 14.43 4.09
C VAL A 196 5.61 15.57 4.22
N ASN A 197 6.84 15.28 4.64
CA ASN A 197 7.86 16.30 4.83
C ASN A 197 8.25 17.01 3.52
N THR A 198 8.42 16.27 2.41
CA THR A 198 8.72 16.87 1.12
C THR A 198 7.62 17.83 0.68
N ILE A 199 6.35 17.42 0.78
CA ILE A 199 5.21 18.27 0.39
C ILE A 199 5.06 19.48 1.33
N CYS A 200 5.17 19.30 2.65
CA CYS A 200 5.12 20.40 3.61
C CYS A 200 6.24 21.43 3.39
N ALA A 201 7.45 20.97 3.06
CA ALA A 201 8.57 21.86 2.74
C ALA A 201 8.33 22.67 1.46
N LYS A 202 7.80 22.06 0.39
CA LYS A 202 7.43 22.79 -0.85
C LYS A 202 6.30 23.81 -0.60
N LEU A 203 5.43 23.56 0.37
CA LEU A 203 4.36 24.46 0.81
C LEU A 203 4.79 25.49 1.88
N GLY A 204 6.07 25.52 2.29
CA GLY A 204 6.56 26.45 3.32
C GLY A 204 5.97 26.23 4.72
N ARG A 205 5.46 25.03 5.02
CA ARG A 205 4.82 24.70 6.31
C ARG A 205 5.85 24.26 7.36
N SER A 206 5.91 24.99 8.48
CA SER A 206 6.70 24.60 9.66
C SER A 206 6.00 23.48 10.46
N PRO A 207 6.68 22.38 10.83
CA PRO A 207 6.09 21.28 11.60
C PRO A 207 5.35 21.72 12.86
N GLU A 208 5.95 22.61 13.66
CA GLU A 208 5.49 23.02 14.99
C GLU A 208 4.14 23.76 14.95
N LYS A 209 3.79 24.33 13.80
CA LYS A 209 2.52 25.03 13.55
C LYS A 209 1.51 24.18 12.78
N THR A 210 1.88 22.98 12.37
CA THR A 210 1.08 22.11 11.49
C THR A 210 0.38 21.04 12.30
N THR A 211 -0.94 21.05 12.26
CA THR A 211 -1.80 20.09 12.98
C THR A 211 -2.06 18.81 12.18
N VAL A 212 -2.02 17.66 12.85
CA VAL A 212 -2.16 16.34 12.19
C VAL A 212 -3.22 15.48 12.90
N ALA A 213 -4.13 14.89 12.12
CA ALA A 213 -5.04 13.82 12.55
C ALA A 213 -4.72 12.50 11.83
N VAL A 214 -4.63 11.38 12.55
CA VAL A 214 -4.32 10.05 11.99
C VAL A 214 -5.44 9.05 12.27
N GLN A 215 -6.18 8.68 11.22
CA GLN A 215 -7.21 7.65 11.33
C GLN A 215 -6.55 6.26 11.26
N GLY A 216 -6.72 5.42 12.28
CA GLY A 216 -6.21 4.04 12.28
C GLY A 216 -4.80 3.88 12.83
N PHE A 217 -4.69 3.67 14.14
CA PHE A 217 -3.45 3.51 14.91
C PHE A 217 -2.98 2.04 14.90
N GLY A 218 -2.93 1.45 13.70
CA GLY A 218 -2.28 0.16 13.43
C GLY A 218 -0.77 0.32 13.23
N ASN A 219 -0.09 -0.69 12.68
CA ASN A 219 1.36 -0.64 12.46
C ASN A 219 1.82 0.61 11.67
N ALA A 220 1.16 0.92 10.55
CA ALA A 220 1.51 2.10 9.75
C ALA A 220 1.11 3.42 10.42
N GLY A 221 -0.13 3.55 10.89
CA GLY A 221 -0.64 4.79 11.50
C GLY A 221 0.02 5.16 12.83
N ALA A 222 0.35 4.19 13.69
CA ALA A 222 1.07 4.45 14.94
C ALA A 222 2.53 4.85 14.69
N GLU A 223 3.17 4.26 13.68
CA GLU A 223 4.55 4.58 13.32
C GLU A 223 4.65 5.96 12.65
N ILE A 224 3.74 6.32 11.73
CA ILE A 224 3.78 7.65 11.09
C ILE A 224 3.42 8.76 12.09
N ALA A 225 2.45 8.53 12.97
CA ALA A 225 2.14 9.46 14.06
C ALA A 225 3.36 9.70 14.95
N HIS A 226 4.14 8.64 15.25
CA HIS A 226 5.35 8.75 16.05
C HIS A 226 6.46 9.53 15.33
N GLN A 227 6.72 9.23 14.04
CA GLN A 227 7.74 9.95 13.27
C GLN A 227 7.39 11.42 13.06
N LEU A 228 6.11 11.74 12.81
CA LEU A 228 5.64 13.13 12.70
C LEU A 228 5.77 13.88 14.04
N ALA A 229 5.36 13.28 15.15
CA ALA A 229 5.53 13.88 16.48
C ALA A 229 7.02 14.13 16.82
N ASN A 230 7.91 13.16 16.52
CA ASN A 230 9.36 13.32 16.72
C ASN A 230 9.96 14.42 15.82
N ALA A 231 9.36 14.70 14.66
CA ALA A 231 9.75 15.78 13.76
C ALA A 231 9.07 17.14 14.07
N GLY A 232 8.41 17.26 15.21
CA GLY A 232 7.81 18.51 15.69
C GLY A 232 6.36 18.77 15.22
N TYR A 233 5.73 17.88 14.44
CA TYR A 233 4.33 18.07 14.06
C TYR A 233 3.39 17.88 15.25
N ARG A 234 2.39 18.76 15.35
CA ARG A 234 1.39 18.67 16.42
C ARG A 234 0.30 17.64 16.05
N VAL A 235 0.55 16.37 16.38
CA VAL A 235 -0.45 15.30 16.22
C VAL A 235 -1.55 15.50 17.28
N VAL A 236 -2.69 16.03 16.85
CA VAL A 236 -3.81 16.40 17.73
C VAL A 236 -4.86 15.29 17.85
N ALA A 237 -4.95 14.36 16.89
CA ALA A 237 -5.92 13.27 16.93
C ALA A 237 -5.38 11.94 16.42
N VAL A 238 -5.78 10.84 17.06
CA VAL A 238 -5.56 9.46 16.58
C VAL A 238 -6.78 8.58 16.87
N SER A 239 -7.08 7.60 16.01
CA SER A 239 -8.16 6.61 16.25
C SER A 239 -7.77 5.16 15.99
N ASP A 240 -8.54 4.21 16.53
CA ASP A 240 -8.54 2.82 16.08
C ASP A 240 -9.97 2.29 15.88
N SER A 241 -10.11 0.97 15.71
CA SER A 241 -11.39 0.31 15.49
C SER A 241 -12.41 0.51 16.63
N ARG A 242 -12.01 1.07 17.77
CA ARG A 242 -12.89 1.29 18.94
C ARG A 242 -13.23 2.77 19.19
N GLY A 243 -12.73 3.71 18.38
CA GLY A 243 -12.91 5.17 18.48
C GLY A 243 -11.58 5.95 18.45
N GLY A 244 -11.65 7.27 18.63
CA GLY A 244 -10.50 8.17 18.66
C GLY A 244 -10.36 9.01 19.93
N ILE A 245 -9.20 9.66 20.03
CA ILE A 245 -8.86 10.66 21.04
C ILE A 245 -8.35 11.94 20.35
N TYR A 246 -8.66 13.09 20.93
CA TYR A 246 -8.23 14.41 20.46
C TYR A 246 -7.74 15.29 21.61
N ALA A 247 -6.60 15.95 21.43
CA ALA A 247 -6.11 17.02 22.28
C ALA A 247 -5.57 18.16 21.41
N GLU A 248 -6.15 19.35 21.56
CA GLU A 248 -5.81 20.55 20.78
C GLU A 248 -4.34 20.97 20.94
N GLN A 249 -3.77 20.73 22.12
CA GLN A 249 -2.37 21.01 22.44
C GLN A 249 -1.40 19.96 21.85
N GLY A 250 -1.91 18.87 21.28
CA GLY A 250 -1.14 17.72 20.82
C GLY A 250 -1.20 16.54 21.80
N LEU A 251 -0.92 15.35 21.27
CA LEU A 251 -0.94 14.07 21.98
C LEU A 251 0.47 13.52 22.22
N ASP A 252 0.72 12.93 23.38
CA ASP A 252 1.94 12.16 23.66
C ASP A 252 1.88 10.79 22.96
N ILE A 253 2.23 10.79 21.66
CA ILE A 253 2.24 9.59 20.82
C ILE A 253 3.16 8.48 21.37
N PRO A 254 4.40 8.75 21.87
CA PRO A 254 5.20 7.76 22.59
C PRO A 254 4.46 7.04 23.73
N SER A 255 3.78 7.78 24.62
CA SER A 255 3.03 7.18 25.73
C SER A 255 1.81 6.39 25.26
N ILE A 256 1.04 6.91 24.29
CA ILE A 256 -0.11 6.21 23.68
C ILE A 256 0.34 4.87 23.05
N ARG A 257 1.47 4.88 22.33
CA ARG A 257 2.04 3.68 21.69
C ARG A 257 2.51 2.65 22.71
N ARG A 258 3.20 3.09 23.78
CA ARG A 258 3.63 2.22 24.89
C ARG A 258 2.41 1.56 25.55
N TYR A 259 1.43 2.38 25.96
CA TYR A 259 0.22 1.93 26.62
C TYR A 259 -0.55 0.87 25.82
N LYS A 260 -0.73 1.10 24.51
CA LYS A 260 -1.42 0.16 23.60
C LYS A 260 -0.69 -1.18 23.49
N THR A 261 0.64 -1.16 23.51
CA THR A 261 1.49 -2.36 23.39
C THR A 261 1.44 -3.19 24.67
N GLU A 262 1.57 -2.56 25.83
CA GLU A 262 1.62 -3.23 27.14
C GLU A 262 0.27 -3.83 27.56
N ASN A 263 -0.83 -3.13 27.31
CA ASN A 263 -2.16 -3.56 27.78
C ASN A 263 -2.91 -4.46 26.79
N ASN A 264 -2.32 -4.79 25.64
CA ASN A 264 -2.93 -5.44 24.48
C ASN A 264 -4.35 -4.91 24.16
N SER A 265 -4.54 -3.62 24.42
CA SER A 265 -5.82 -2.93 24.45
C SER A 265 -5.77 -1.79 23.46
N GLY A 266 -6.72 -1.76 22.52
CA GLY A 266 -6.92 -0.59 21.66
C GLY A 266 -7.12 0.70 22.48
N ILE A 267 -6.98 1.86 21.84
CA ILE A 267 -6.78 3.18 22.48
C ILE A 267 -7.79 3.43 23.63
N LYS A 268 -9.01 2.92 23.50
CA LYS A 268 -10.09 2.88 24.52
C LYS A 268 -9.74 2.47 25.96
N ALA A 269 -8.56 1.93 26.28
CA ALA A 269 -8.18 1.64 27.67
C ALA A 269 -7.37 2.77 28.35
N ILE A 270 -6.88 3.76 27.58
CA ILE A 270 -6.45 5.07 28.13
C ILE A 270 -7.63 5.77 28.83
N TYR A 271 -8.86 5.36 28.52
CA TYR A 271 -10.12 5.95 28.95
C TYR A 271 -10.52 5.41 30.34
N CYS A 272 -9.64 5.60 31.34
CA CYS A 272 -9.72 5.19 32.75
C CYS A 272 -9.54 3.70 33.10
N LYS A 273 -8.35 3.38 33.67
CA LYS A 273 -8.21 2.71 34.98
C LYS A 273 -7.06 3.40 35.76
N LYS A 274 -7.25 3.61 37.08
CA LYS A 274 -6.30 4.27 38.00
C LYS A 274 -4.89 3.67 37.88
N THR A 275 -3.76 4.40 38.00
CA THR A 275 -3.47 5.49 38.96
C THR A 275 -2.60 6.63 38.38
N LEU A 276 -2.40 6.71 37.06
CA LEU A 276 -1.51 7.69 36.40
C LEU A 276 -2.21 8.50 35.27
N CYS A 277 -3.44 8.98 35.53
CA CYS A 277 -4.26 9.71 34.56
C CYS A 277 -3.86 11.19 34.34
N ASN A 278 -2.57 11.51 34.25
CA ASN A 278 -2.06 12.88 34.01
C ASN A 278 -1.17 12.95 32.76
N ILE A 279 -1.69 12.54 31.60
CA ILE A 279 -1.02 12.74 30.30
C ILE A 279 -2.03 13.35 29.31
N VAL A 280 -2.23 14.67 29.48
CA VAL A 280 -3.07 15.58 28.67
C VAL A 280 -4.59 15.35 28.77
N GLU A 281 -5.34 16.44 29.03
CA GLU A 281 -6.79 16.46 28.87
C GLU A 281 -7.15 16.21 27.39
N HIS A 282 -7.92 15.16 27.14
CA HIS A 282 -8.30 14.75 25.80
C HIS A 282 -9.81 14.50 25.70
N LYS A 283 -10.37 14.82 24.54
CA LYS A 283 -11.75 14.51 24.17
C LYS A 283 -11.78 13.16 23.46
N VAL A 284 -12.85 12.40 23.69
CA VAL A 284 -13.15 11.18 22.91
C VAL A 284 -13.85 11.59 21.63
N LEU A 285 -13.49 10.96 20.51
CA LEU A 285 -14.13 11.15 19.21
C LEU A 285 -14.60 9.81 18.62
N THR A 286 -15.57 9.87 17.71
CA THR A 286 -15.87 8.80 16.74
C THR A 286 -14.81 8.78 15.62
N ASN A 287 -14.88 7.79 14.72
CA ASN A 287 -13.99 7.76 13.55
C ASN A 287 -14.41 8.82 12.51
N GLU A 288 -15.71 9.07 12.43
CA GLU A 288 -16.37 10.02 11.54
C GLU A 288 -16.06 11.46 11.96
N GLU A 289 -16.04 11.74 13.26
CA GLU A 289 -15.60 13.02 13.82
C GLU A 289 -14.12 13.28 13.55
N LEU A 290 -13.24 12.26 13.69
CA LEU A 290 -11.81 12.44 13.39
C LEU A 290 -11.57 12.85 11.93
N LEU A 291 -12.29 12.24 10.97
CA LEU A 291 -12.15 12.55 9.54
C LEU A 291 -12.62 13.97 9.17
N THR A 292 -13.41 14.63 10.04
CA THR A 292 -14.02 15.95 9.80
C THR A 292 -13.44 17.05 10.69
N LEU A 293 -12.38 16.74 11.45
CA LEU A 293 -11.63 17.72 12.26
C LEU A 293 -11.04 18.84 11.40
N ASP A 294 -10.98 20.04 12.00
CA ASP A 294 -10.25 21.18 11.46
C ASP A 294 -8.76 21.03 11.81
N VAL A 295 -8.00 20.49 10.85
CA VAL A 295 -6.55 20.24 10.94
C VAL A 295 -5.87 20.59 9.63
N ASP A 296 -4.57 20.83 9.63
CA ASP A 296 -3.82 21.05 8.39
C ASP A 296 -3.70 19.76 7.56
N ILE A 297 -3.47 18.64 8.24
CA ILE A 297 -3.13 17.34 7.65
C ILE A 297 -4.04 16.24 8.21
N LEU A 298 -4.70 15.51 7.32
CA LEU A 298 -5.42 14.27 7.63
C LEU A 298 -4.71 13.06 7.01
N ILE A 299 -4.53 11.99 7.79
CA ILE A 299 -3.84 10.77 7.38
C ILE A 299 -4.77 9.56 7.56
N PRO A 300 -5.48 9.13 6.51
CA PRO A 300 -6.21 7.86 6.51
C PRO A 300 -5.23 6.68 6.46
N ALA A 301 -5.13 5.93 7.56
CA ALA A 301 -4.25 4.77 7.73
C ALA A 301 -4.99 3.50 8.22
N ALA A 302 -6.32 3.47 8.06
CA ALA A 302 -7.20 2.38 8.49
C ALA A 302 -7.61 1.44 7.33
N LEU A 303 -8.85 1.58 6.85
CA LEU A 303 -9.46 0.76 5.80
C LEU A 303 -9.63 1.57 4.50
N GLU A 304 -10.12 0.90 3.46
CA GLU A 304 -10.58 1.51 2.21
C GLU A 304 -11.92 2.27 2.39
N ASN A 305 -12.27 3.14 1.44
CA ASN A 305 -13.56 3.83 1.34
C ASN A 305 -14.04 4.55 2.61
N GLN A 306 -13.12 5.18 3.34
CA GLN A 306 -13.41 5.93 4.58
C GLN A 306 -13.89 7.34 4.31
N ILE A 307 -13.43 7.95 3.22
CA ILE A 307 -13.91 9.23 2.73
C ILE A 307 -14.63 8.99 1.39
N THR A 308 -15.92 9.31 1.38
CA THR A 308 -16.86 9.03 0.29
C THR A 308 -17.64 10.31 -0.02
N ALA A 309 -18.47 10.32 -1.08
CA ALA A 309 -19.35 11.45 -1.36
C ALA A 309 -20.23 11.87 -0.16
N ALA A 310 -20.57 10.92 0.72
CA ALA A 310 -21.40 11.15 1.90
C ALA A 310 -20.73 11.96 3.03
N ASN A 311 -19.39 12.04 3.08
CA ASN A 311 -18.67 12.80 4.13
C ASN A 311 -17.56 13.73 3.60
N ALA A 312 -17.13 13.61 2.33
CA ALA A 312 -16.08 14.45 1.74
C ALA A 312 -16.34 15.96 1.86
N HIS A 313 -17.61 16.38 1.85
CA HIS A 313 -18.02 17.78 2.00
C HIS A 313 -17.85 18.32 3.44
N GLN A 314 -17.59 17.45 4.42
CA GLN A 314 -17.38 17.80 5.84
C GLN A 314 -15.89 17.76 6.23
N VAL A 315 -15.02 17.25 5.35
CA VAL A 315 -13.58 17.20 5.57
C VAL A 315 -13.03 18.63 5.45
N LYS A 316 -12.41 19.12 6.53
CA LYS A 316 -11.82 20.46 6.60
C LYS A 316 -10.32 20.48 6.33
N ALA A 317 -9.70 19.31 6.29
CA ALA A 317 -8.26 19.16 6.17
C ALA A 317 -7.74 19.71 4.84
N LYS A 318 -6.70 20.56 4.89
CA LYS A 318 -6.13 21.18 3.68
C LYS A 318 -5.28 20.20 2.87
N LEU A 319 -4.64 19.25 3.55
CA LEU A 319 -3.80 18.20 2.96
C LEU A 319 -4.29 16.82 3.43
N ILE A 320 -4.38 15.86 2.51
CA ILE A 320 -4.68 14.46 2.82
C ILE A 320 -3.56 13.58 2.29
N PHE A 321 -3.02 12.69 3.12
CA PHE A 321 -1.98 11.72 2.73
C PHE A 321 -2.48 10.29 2.95
N GLU A 322 -2.72 9.56 1.86
CA GLU A 322 -3.31 8.23 1.90
C GLU A 322 -2.30 7.13 2.31
N VAL A 323 -2.29 6.77 3.60
CA VAL A 323 -1.43 5.68 4.11
C VAL A 323 -2.10 4.30 3.96
N ALA A 324 -3.43 4.24 4.03
CA ALA A 324 -4.21 3.09 3.57
C ALA A 324 -4.17 2.97 2.03
N ASN A 325 -4.66 1.86 1.48
CA ASN A 325 -4.92 1.74 0.03
C ASN A 325 -6.39 2.11 -0.22
N GLY A 326 -6.66 2.94 -1.24
CA GLY A 326 -8.01 3.40 -1.58
C GLY A 326 -8.87 3.96 -0.43
N PRO A 327 -8.38 4.81 0.49
CA PRO A 327 -9.23 5.36 1.55
C PRO A 327 -10.28 6.37 1.03
N LEU A 328 -10.07 6.96 -0.17
CA LEU A 328 -11.00 7.87 -0.84
C LEU A 328 -11.62 7.22 -2.09
N THR A 329 -12.93 7.38 -2.29
CA THR A 329 -13.62 7.06 -3.56
C THR A 329 -13.35 8.11 -4.65
N SER A 330 -13.58 7.78 -5.92
CA SER A 330 -13.40 8.75 -7.03
C SER A 330 -14.31 9.98 -6.92
N ASP A 331 -15.52 9.82 -6.40
CA ASP A 331 -16.45 10.94 -6.16
C ASP A 331 -15.95 11.85 -5.02
N ALA A 332 -15.32 11.26 -3.99
CA ALA A 332 -14.74 12.01 -2.88
C ALA A 332 -13.57 12.87 -3.32
N ASP A 333 -12.64 12.32 -4.14
CA ASP A 333 -11.56 13.09 -4.78
C ASP A 333 -12.13 14.34 -5.47
N SER A 334 -13.17 14.16 -6.28
CA SER A 334 -13.81 15.21 -7.08
C SER A 334 -14.51 16.29 -6.24
N ILE A 335 -14.88 16.00 -4.99
CA ILE A 335 -15.43 16.98 -4.03
C ILE A 335 -14.27 17.73 -3.35
N LEU A 336 -13.28 17.00 -2.86
CA LEU A 336 -12.11 17.54 -2.15
C LEU A 336 -11.28 18.48 -3.04
N GLU A 337 -11.05 18.12 -4.29
CA GLU A 337 -10.32 18.95 -5.27
C GLU A 337 -11.05 20.28 -5.53
N ARG A 338 -12.39 20.26 -5.67
CA ARG A 338 -13.21 21.49 -5.80
C ARG A 338 -13.22 22.35 -4.53
N HIS A 339 -12.99 21.76 -3.36
CA HIS A 339 -12.84 22.48 -2.10
C HIS A 339 -11.38 22.97 -1.87
N GLY A 340 -10.46 22.74 -2.80
CA GLY A 340 -9.06 23.13 -2.68
C GLY A 340 -8.24 22.25 -1.72
N THR A 341 -8.76 21.08 -1.34
CA THR A 341 -8.01 20.10 -0.54
C THR A 341 -7.05 19.31 -1.42
N MET A 342 -5.76 19.33 -1.09
CA MET A 342 -4.75 18.57 -1.84
C MET A 342 -4.67 17.13 -1.32
N VAL A 343 -5.00 16.17 -2.19
CA VAL A 343 -4.90 14.73 -1.90
C VAL A 343 -3.61 14.16 -2.50
N VAL A 344 -2.70 13.69 -1.64
CA VAL A 344 -1.47 13.00 -2.03
C VAL A 344 -1.70 11.48 -2.03
N PRO A 345 -1.68 10.84 -3.20
CA PRO A 345 -2.34 9.55 -3.42
C PRO A 345 -1.58 8.36 -2.82
N ASP A 346 -2.32 7.29 -2.54
CA ASP A 346 -1.84 6.03 -1.95
C ASP A 346 -0.73 5.35 -2.76
N ILE A 347 -0.77 5.44 -4.09
CA ILE A 347 0.26 4.95 -5.01
C ILE A 347 1.63 5.61 -4.82
N LEU A 348 1.69 6.79 -4.19
CA LEU A 348 2.91 7.45 -3.75
C LEU A 348 3.07 7.32 -2.22
N THR A 349 2.12 7.83 -1.44
CA THR A 349 2.22 7.97 0.01
C THR A 349 2.58 6.67 0.72
N ASN A 350 1.91 5.55 0.41
CA ASN A 350 2.12 4.28 1.13
C ASN A 350 3.22 3.38 0.52
N ALA A 351 3.88 3.84 -0.55
CA ALA A 351 4.74 3.02 -1.40
C ALA A 351 6.09 2.60 -0.78
N GLY A 352 6.46 3.14 0.38
CA GLY A 352 7.69 2.72 1.08
C GLY A 352 7.73 1.22 1.39
N GLY A 353 6.57 0.60 1.63
CA GLY A 353 6.46 -0.85 1.82
C GLY A 353 6.85 -1.68 0.59
N VAL A 354 6.48 -1.25 -0.63
CA VAL A 354 6.91 -1.94 -1.86
C VAL A 354 8.37 -1.64 -2.19
N THR A 355 8.85 -0.43 -1.88
CA THR A 355 10.25 -0.02 -2.05
C THR A 355 11.20 -0.86 -1.19
N VAL A 356 10.89 -1.11 0.08
CA VAL A 356 11.71 -2.01 0.91
C VAL A 356 11.50 -3.48 0.55
N SER A 357 10.34 -3.88 0.01
CA SER A 357 10.21 -5.21 -0.63
C SER A 357 11.09 -5.35 -1.88
N HIS A 358 11.31 -4.29 -2.67
CA HIS A 358 12.30 -4.28 -3.75
C HIS A 358 13.72 -4.43 -3.21
N PHE A 359 14.08 -3.68 -2.17
CA PHE A 359 15.39 -3.84 -1.52
C PHE A 359 15.61 -5.24 -0.95
N GLU A 360 14.58 -5.86 -0.36
CA GLU A 360 14.63 -7.25 0.08
C GLU A 360 14.93 -8.19 -1.10
N TRP A 361 14.24 -8.03 -2.23
CA TRP A 361 14.49 -8.82 -3.44
C TRP A 361 15.92 -8.64 -3.96
N VAL A 362 16.45 -7.41 -4.01
CA VAL A 362 17.85 -7.13 -4.40
C VAL A 362 18.85 -7.82 -3.46
N GLN A 363 18.69 -7.67 -2.14
CA GLN A 363 19.56 -8.32 -1.13
C GLN A 363 19.56 -9.85 -1.29
N ASN A 364 18.39 -10.45 -1.51
CA ASN A 364 18.23 -11.89 -1.71
C ASN A 364 18.85 -12.43 -3.01
N ARG A 365 18.97 -11.60 -4.05
CA ARG A 365 19.68 -11.97 -5.29
C ARG A 365 21.19 -11.82 -5.17
N ASN A 366 21.64 -10.82 -4.42
CA ASN A 366 23.07 -10.54 -4.23
C ASN A 366 23.71 -11.39 -3.11
N GLY A 367 22.91 -12.00 -2.23
CA GLY A 367 23.39 -12.71 -1.04
C GLY A 367 23.98 -11.78 0.03
N PHE A 368 23.78 -10.46 -0.11
CA PHE A 368 24.34 -9.43 0.76
C PHE A 368 23.23 -8.57 1.35
N TYR A 369 23.15 -8.50 2.67
CA TYR A 369 22.07 -7.84 3.42
C TYR A 369 22.52 -6.52 4.01
N TRP A 370 21.62 -5.55 4.01
CA TRP A 370 21.87 -4.19 4.47
C TRP A 370 21.40 -3.98 5.91
N THR A 371 22.06 -3.06 6.59
CA THR A 371 21.62 -2.55 7.89
C THR A 371 20.32 -1.75 7.76
N ALA A 372 19.57 -1.62 8.86
CA ALA A 372 18.39 -0.75 8.90
C ALA A 372 18.69 0.69 8.46
N ALA A 373 19.88 1.22 8.79
CA ALA A 373 20.30 2.57 8.41
C ALA A 373 20.44 2.72 6.88
N GLU A 374 21.12 1.79 6.21
CA GLU A 374 21.26 1.77 4.75
C GLU A 374 19.91 1.59 4.05
N VAL A 375 19.01 0.75 4.60
CA VAL A 375 17.65 0.59 4.08
C VAL A 375 16.85 1.90 4.22
N HIS A 376 16.96 2.59 5.35
CA HIS A 376 16.23 3.84 5.59
C HIS A 376 16.73 4.98 4.70
N GLU A 377 18.05 5.14 4.51
CA GLU A 377 18.57 6.20 3.63
C GLU A 377 18.19 5.95 2.16
N LYS A 378 18.32 4.71 1.67
CA LYS A 378 17.87 4.35 0.31
C LYS A 378 16.36 4.51 0.12
N LEU A 379 15.57 4.26 1.17
CA LEU A 379 14.13 4.52 1.16
C LEU A 379 13.85 6.03 1.06
N LYS A 380 14.49 6.83 1.91
CA LYS A 380 14.38 8.30 1.93
C LYS A 380 14.71 8.92 0.58
N GLU A 381 15.88 8.60 0.01
CA GLU A 381 16.29 9.06 -1.33
C GLU A 381 15.24 8.77 -2.41
N LYS A 382 14.71 7.55 -2.41
CA LYS A 382 13.70 7.10 -3.38
C LYS A 382 12.38 7.84 -3.21
N MET A 383 11.88 7.93 -1.98
CA MET A 383 10.58 8.53 -1.68
C MET A 383 10.58 10.04 -1.90
N ILE A 384 11.65 10.75 -1.52
CA ILE A 384 11.79 12.19 -1.77
C ILE A 384 11.76 12.46 -3.28
N ARG A 385 12.65 11.80 -4.05
CA ARG A 385 12.78 12.05 -5.49
C ARG A 385 11.47 11.81 -6.25
N GLU A 386 10.79 10.69 -6.01
CA GLU A 386 9.54 10.42 -6.74
C GLU A 386 8.38 11.31 -6.25
N THR A 387 8.43 11.83 -5.01
CA THR A 387 7.50 12.88 -4.55
C THR A 387 7.76 14.20 -5.28
N GLU A 388 9.01 14.59 -5.45
CA GLU A 388 9.39 15.82 -6.18
C GLU A 388 9.01 15.74 -7.67
N ASN A 389 9.25 14.60 -8.33
CA ASN A 389 8.83 14.37 -9.72
C ASN A 389 7.31 14.52 -9.90
N VAL A 390 6.51 13.93 -9.00
CA VAL A 390 5.04 14.02 -9.05
C VAL A 390 4.57 15.44 -8.71
N TRP A 391 5.20 16.11 -7.75
CA TRP A 391 4.92 17.49 -7.39
C TRP A 391 5.17 18.45 -8.56
N GLU A 392 6.33 18.34 -9.21
CA GLU A 392 6.68 19.16 -10.38
C GLU A 392 5.69 18.93 -11.53
N LEU A 393 5.37 17.66 -11.83
CA LEU A 393 4.40 17.31 -12.87
C LEU A 393 2.99 17.87 -12.58
N ALA A 394 2.56 17.84 -11.32
CA ALA A 394 1.30 18.43 -10.87
C ALA A 394 1.27 19.95 -11.11
N HIS A 395 2.34 20.65 -10.71
CA HIS A 395 2.43 22.11 -10.83
C HIS A 395 2.55 22.58 -12.29
N THR A 396 3.45 21.96 -13.06
CA THR A 396 3.70 22.34 -14.46
C THR A 396 2.50 22.09 -15.36
N LYS A 397 1.67 21.08 -15.07
CA LYS A 397 0.44 20.80 -15.84
C LYS A 397 -0.83 21.40 -15.22
N GLY A 398 -0.79 21.94 -14.01
CA GLY A 398 -1.97 22.46 -13.31
C GLY A 398 -3.00 21.38 -12.97
N ILE A 399 -2.54 20.20 -12.53
CA ILE A 399 -3.39 19.02 -12.25
C ILE A 399 -3.20 18.53 -10.81
N SER A 400 -4.18 17.80 -10.26
CA SER A 400 -4.07 17.17 -8.95
C SER A 400 -2.88 16.21 -8.83
N MET A 401 -2.32 16.13 -7.61
CA MET A 401 -1.27 15.18 -7.24
C MET A 401 -1.62 13.73 -7.57
N ARG A 402 -2.91 13.33 -7.47
CA ARG A 402 -3.38 12.01 -7.92
C ARG A 402 -3.24 11.83 -9.44
N THR A 403 -3.71 12.78 -10.24
CA THR A 403 -3.61 12.72 -11.69
C THR A 403 -2.15 12.74 -12.16
N ALA A 404 -1.32 13.58 -11.55
CA ALA A 404 0.13 13.61 -11.80
C ALA A 404 0.83 12.29 -11.45
N ALA A 405 0.48 11.66 -10.32
CA ALA A 405 1.02 10.36 -9.92
C ALA A 405 0.73 9.27 -10.96
N TYR A 406 -0.51 9.17 -11.44
CA TYR A 406 -0.87 8.23 -12.51
C TYR A 406 -0.21 8.60 -13.85
N ALA A 407 -0.11 9.88 -14.20
CA ALA A 407 0.57 10.33 -15.42
C ALA A 407 2.08 10.01 -15.41
N HIS A 408 2.76 10.19 -14.27
CA HIS A 408 4.17 9.82 -14.08
C HIS A 408 4.40 8.31 -14.26
N ALA A 409 3.52 7.49 -13.66
CA ALA A 409 3.53 6.04 -13.85
C ALA A 409 3.26 5.65 -15.32
N LEU A 410 2.28 6.30 -15.97
CA LEU A 410 1.93 6.06 -17.37
C LEU A 410 3.07 6.37 -18.33
N ASN A 411 3.76 7.51 -18.18
CA ASN A 411 4.93 7.85 -19.01
C ASN A 411 5.99 6.73 -18.95
N ARG A 412 6.21 6.17 -17.76
CA ARG A 412 7.17 5.07 -17.51
C ARG A 412 6.73 3.70 -18.01
N LEU A 413 5.42 3.45 -18.10
CA LEU A 413 4.85 2.23 -18.68
C LEU A 413 4.82 2.34 -20.21
N GLY A 414 4.29 3.44 -20.74
CA GLY A 414 4.26 3.78 -22.16
C GLY A 414 5.63 3.71 -22.80
N ALA A 415 6.65 4.38 -22.25
CA ALA A 415 8.01 4.31 -22.78
C ALA A 415 8.58 2.87 -22.85
N ALA A 416 8.22 1.99 -21.91
CA ALA A 416 8.66 0.59 -21.91
C ALA A 416 7.81 -0.33 -22.80
N LEU A 417 6.59 0.09 -23.13
CA LEU A 417 5.70 -0.57 -24.10
C LEU A 417 6.09 -0.17 -25.52
N ASP A 418 6.19 1.13 -25.79
CA ASP A 418 6.52 1.73 -27.09
C ASP A 418 7.91 1.30 -27.59
N ALA A 419 8.85 1.07 -26.66
CA ALA A 419 10.18 0.50 -26.96
C ALA A 419 10.15 -0.93 -27.54
N LYS A 420 8.99 -1.62 -27.53
CA LYS A 420 8.80 -2.94 -28.17
C LYS A 420 8.30 -2.82 -29.62
N GLY A 421 8.19 -1.59 -30.14
CA GLY A 421 7.58 -1.27 -31.41
C GLY A 421 6.13 -0.83 -31.25
N THR A 422 5.74 0.20 -31.98
CA THR A 422 4.37 0.72 -32.06
C THR A 422 3.82 0.56 -33.46
N ARG A 423 2.52 0.74 -33.65
CA ARG A 423 1.84 0.80 -34.95
C ARG A 423 2.59 1.67 -35.98
N ASN A 424 3.08 2.84 -35.57
CA ASN A 424 3.85 3.74 -36.44
C ASN A 424 5.18 3.14 -36.91
N TYR A 425 5.82 2.31 -36.08
CA TYR A 425 7.02 1.56 -36.47
C TYR A 425 6.71 0.47 -37.50
N PHE A 426 5.60 -0.25 -37.34
CA PHE A 426 5.26 -1.39 -38.22
C PHE A 426 4.58 -1.01 -39.54
N VAL A 427 3.73 0.03 -39.55
CA VAL A 427 3.07 0.51 -40.77
C VAL A 427 4.00 1.44 -41.57
N GLY A 428 5.08 1.92 -40.93
CA GLY A 428 5.92 2.99 -41.42
C GLY A 428 5.23 4.34 -41.23
N SER A 429 6.00 5.37 -40.91
CA SER A 429 5.51 6.74 -40.95
C SER A 429 5.15 7.10 -42.39
N SER A 430 3.85 7.17 -42.71
CA SER A 430 3.41 7.90 -43.90
C SER A 430 3.88 9.34 -43.75
N ALA A 431 4.70 9.78 -44.70
CA ALA A 431 5.41 11.07 -44.67
C ALA A 431 4.47 12.29 -44.65
#